data_AF-A0A919ZZH2-F1
#
_entry.id   AF-A0A919ZZH2-F1
#
_cell.length_a   1.000
_cell.length_b   1.000
_cell.length_c   1.000
_cell.angle_alpha   90.00
_cell.angle_beta   90.00
_cell.angle_gamma   90.00
#
_symmetry.space_group_name_H-M   'P 1'
#
loop_
_entity.id
_entity.type
_entity.pdbx_description
1 polymer ?
#
loop_
_entity_poly.entity_id
_entity_poly.type
_entity_poly.pdbx_seq_one_letter_code
_entity_poly.pdbx_strand_id
1 'polypeptide(L)'
;MPKINQVYSFFIGEIANTDFGPTPESSEVKLFHVDNIPWDELAFRTVKLTIEQYLEHGKIHFLIEFLITSFFWQIDKHYQTF
;
A
#
# COMPACT_ATOMS: atom_id res chain seq x y z
N MET A 1 -0.56 14.89 15.95
CA MET A 1 -0.09 15.00 14.54
C MET A 1 -1.06 15.90 13.77
N PRO A 2 -0.60 16.73 12.82
CA PRO A 2 -1.50 17.51 11.97
C PRO A 2 -2.41 16.52 11.24
N LYS A 3 -3.72 16.77 11.27
CA LYS A 3 -4.71 15.96 10.55
C LYS A 3 -4.52 16.24 9.06
N ILE A 4 -3.72 15.42 8.38
CA ILE A 4 -3.56 15.56 6.93
C ILE A 4 -4.76 14.88 6.30
N ASN A 5 -5.63 15.65 5.65
CA ASN A 5 -6.76 15.13 4.90
C ASN A 5 -6.22 14.45 3.63
N GLN A 6 -5.94 13.15 3.71
CA GLN A 6 -5.41 12.37 2.58
C GLN A 6 -6.51 11.53 1.94
N VAL A 7 -6.56 11.58 0.62
CA VAL A 7 -7.41 10.72 -0.20
C VAL A 7 -6.51 9.72 -0.91
N TYR A 8 -6.86 8.44 -0.83
CA TYR A 8 -6.14 7.36 -1.50
C TYR A 8 -6.91 6.93 -2.74
N SER A 9 -6.30 7.12 -3.91
CA SER A 9 -6.83 6.63 -5.18
C SER A 9 -5.97 5.46 -5.67
N PHE A 10 -6.60 4.32 -5.89
CA PHE A 10 -5.95 3.12 -6.42
C PHE A 10 -6.35 2.93 -7.89
N PHE A 11 -5.38 2.56 -8.72
CA PHE A 11 -5.59 2.32 -10.15
C PHE A 11 -5.11 0.93 -10.51
N ILE A 12 -5.79 0.32 -11.48
CA ILE A 12 -5.38 -0.96 -12.05
C ILE A 12 -4.48 -0.64 -13.24
N GLY A 13 -3.26 -1.17 -13.23
CA GLY A 13 -2.32 -1.07 -14.32
C GLY A 13 -1.94 -2.46 -14.84
N GLU A 14 -1.64 -2.53 -16.14
CA GLU A 14 -1.04 -3.71 -16.74
C GLU A 14 0.48 -3.50 -16.82
N ILE A 15 1.24 -4.55 -16.51
CA ILE A 15 2.71 -4.50 -16.56
C ILE A 15 3.13 -4.51 -18.03
N ALA A 16 3.77 -3.43 -18.49
CA ALA A 16 4.14 -3.26 -19.89
C ALA A 16 5.39 -4.07 -20.29
N ASN A 17 6.33 -4.28 -19.37
CA ASN A 17 7.55 -5.05 -19.58
C ASN A 17 8.04 -5.69 -18.27
N THR A 18 9.01 -6.60 -18.36
CA THR A 18 9.55 -7.33 -17.21
C THR A 18 10.75 -6.64 -16.55
N ASP A 19 11.12 -5.44 -16.99
CA ASP A 19 12.22 -4.65 -16.42
C ASP A 19 11.73 -3.83 -15.21
N PHE A 20 11.35 -4.52 -14.15
CA PHE A 20 10.99 -3.91 -12.86
C PHE A 20 11.99 -4.33 -11.78
N GLY A 21 12.20 -3.45 -10.80
CA GLY A 21 13.18 -3.67 -9.74
C GLY A 21 13.13 -2.58 -8.67
N PRO A 22 13.97 -2.70 -7.63
CA PRO A 22 14.04 -1.72 -6.55
C PRO A 22 14.45 -0.32 -7.06
N THR A 23 13.92 0.71 -6.40
CA THR A 23 14.23 2.12 -6.64
C THR A 23 14.74 2.75 -5.34
N PRO A 24 15.25 4.00 -5.34
CA PRO A 24 15.65 4.65 -4.09
C PRO A 24 14.56 4.68 -3.00
N GLU A 25 13.29 4.61 -3.39
CA GLU A 25 12.11 4.61 -2.51
C GLU A 25 11.63 3.20 -2.13
N SER A 26 12.14 2.15 -2.78
CA SER A 26 11.66 0.77 -2.63
C SER A 26 12.83 -0.20 -2.50
N SER A 27 12.96 -0.84 -1.34
CA SER A 27 14.04 -1.80 -1.09
C SER A 27 13.92 -3.11 -1.89
N GLU A 28 12.70 -3.51 -2.23
CA GLU A 28 12.42 -4.74 -2.99
C GLU A 28 11.13 -4.61 -3.80
N VAL A 29 11.10 -5.21 -4.99
CA VAL A 29 9.91 -5.30 -5.86
C VAL A 29 9.78 -6.73 -6.35
N LYS A 30 8.61 -7.31 -6.14
CA LYS A 30 8.28 -8.69 -6.51
C LYS A 30 6.84 -8.77 -7.03
N LEU A 31 6.62 -9.71 -7.95
CA LEU A 31 5.28 -10.10 -8.39
C LEU A 31 4.83 -11.32 -7.62
N PHE A 32 3.58 -11.30 -7.17
CA PHE A 32 2.98 -12.39 -6.41
C PHE A 32 1.78 -12.95 -7.16
N HIS A 33 1.63 -14.28 -7.11
CA HIS A 33 0.31 -14.88 -7.34
C HIS A 33 -0.61 -14.49 -6.19
N VAL A 34 -1.92 -14.45 -6.43
CA VAL A 34 -2.92 -14.03 -5.43
C VAL A 34 -2.80 -14.84 -4.13
N ASP A 35 -2.57 -16.16 -4.24
CA ASP A 35 -2.45 -17.06 -3.09
C ASP A 35 -1.15 -16.87 -2.29
N ASN A 36 -0.16 -16.17 -2.86
CA ASN A 36 1.16 -15.96 -2.28
C ASN A 36 1.36 -14.53 -1.75
N ILE A 37 0.31 -13.71 -1.74
CA ILE A 37 0.38 -12.35 -1.20
C ILE A 37 0.68 -12.42 0.31
N PRO A 38 1.73 -11.75 0.82
CA PRO A 38 2.06 -11.76 2.24
C PRO A 38 1.17 -10.78 3.01
N TRP A 39 -0.08 -11.18 3.26
CA TRP A 39 -1.12 -10.31 3.84
C TRP A 39 -0.77 -9.68 5.18
N ASP A 40 0.01 -10.37 6.00
CA ASP A 40 0.41 -9.91 7.34
C ASP A 40 1.58 -8.93 7.31
N GLU A 41 2.30 -8.85 6.19
CA GLU A 41 3.45 -7.95 5.99
C GLU A 41 3.05 -6.62 5.31
N LEU A 42 1.79 -6.49 4.87
CA LEU A 42 1.29 -5.26 4.26
C LEU A 42 1.26 -4.11 5.28
N ALA A 43 2.03 -3.06 5.02
CA ALA A 43 2.20 -1.92 5.93
C ALA A 43 0.91 -1.13 6.22
N PHE A 44 -0.07 -1.16 5.31
CA PHE A 44 -1.30 -0.36 5.43
C PHE A 44 -2.56 -1.21 5.26
N ARG A 45 -3.48 -1.08 6.21
CA ARG A 45 -4.80 -1.75 6.17
C ARG A 45 -5.60 -1.40 4.92
N THR A 46 -5.52 -0.16 4.44
CA THR A 46 -6.26 0.28 3.25
C THR A 46 -5.81 -0.47 2.01
N VAL A 47 -4.51 -0.74 1.86
CA VAL A 47 -3.98 -1.53 0.73
C VAL A 47 -4.56 -2.94 0.77
N LYS A 48 -4.54 -3.59 1.94
CA LYS A 48 -5.13 -4.92 2.13
C LYS A 48 -6.61 -4.95 1.71
N LEU A 49 -7.42 -4.04 2.26
CA LEU A 49 -8.85 -3.95 1.95
C LEU A 49 -9.11 -3.71 0.45
N THR A 50 -8.32 -2.85 -0.20
CA THR A 50 -8.44 -2.61 -1.63
C THR A 50 -8.19 -3.88 -2.44
N ILE A 51 -7.15 -4.65 -2.11
CA ILE A 51 -6.82 -5.89 -2.82
C ILE A 51 -7.90 -6.94 -2.56
N GLU A 52 -8.36 -7.12 -1.32
CA GLU A 52 -9.45 -8.06 -0.98
C GLU A 52 -10.72 -7.73 -1.79
N GLN A 53 -11.15 -6.47 -1.82
CA GLN A 53 -12.32 -6.04 -2.60
C GLN A 53 -12.13 -6.24 -4.11
N TYR A 54 -10.93 -5.99 -4.63
CA TYR A 54 -10.61 -6.24 -6.03
C TYR A 54 -10.71 -7.73 -6.38
N LEU A 55 -10.27 -8.62 -5.50
CA LEU A 55 -10.34 -10.07 -5.70
C LEU A 55 -11.77 -10.59 -5.60
N GLU A 56 -12.59 -10.06 -4.69
CA GLU A 56 -13.98 -10.48 -4.50
C GLU A 56 -14.92 -9.96 -5.61
N HIS A 57 -14.68 -8.76 -6.11
CA HIS A 57 -15.64 -8.07 -6.98
C HIS A 57 -15.10 -7.71 -8.39
N GLY A 58 -13.82 -7.94 -8.67
CA GLY A 58 -13.20 -7.68 -9.97
C GLY A 58 -12.84 -6.20 -10.19
N LYS A 59 -12.75 -5.78 -11.46
CA LYS A 59 -12.34 -4.41 -11.86
C LYS A 59 -13.41 -3.39 -11.45
N ILE A 60 -13.30 -2.84 -10.25
CA ILE A 60 -14.15 -1.75 -9.76
C ILE A 60 -13.30 -0.50 -9.55
N HIS A 61 -13.77 0.63 -10.08
CA HIS A 61 -13.22 1.95 -9.74
C HIS A 61 -13.69 2.33 -8.33
N PHE A 62 -12.84 2.12 -7.33
CA PHE A 62 -13.13 2.58 -5.97
C PHE A 62 -12.52 3.96 -5.73
N LEU A 63 -13.37 4.96 -5.52
CA LEU A 63 -13.02 6.15 -4.76
C LEU A 63 -13.11 5.76 -3.29
N ILE A 64 -11.97 5.37 -2.71
CA ILE A 64 -11.86 5.03 -1.29
C ILE A 64 -11.76 6.35 -0.51
N GLU A 65 -12.90 6.99 -0.26
CA GLU A 65 -13.00 8.06 0.74
C GLU A 65 -12.98 7.44 2.14
N PHE A 66 -11.78 7.16 2.65
CA PHE A 66 -11.61 6.78 4.05
C PHE A 66 -10.98 7.94 4.82
N LEU A 67 -11.72 8.50 5.77
CA LEU A 67 -11.18 9.35 6.82
C LEU A 67 -10.32 8.47 7.76
N ILE A 68 -9.05 8.29 7.43
CA ILE A 68 -8.10 7.56 8.28
C ILE A 68 -7.60 8.53 9.36
N THR A 69 -8.13 8.42 10.58
CA THR A 69 -7.49 9.01 11.76
C THR A 69 -6.32 8.11 12.18
N SER A 70 -5.09 8.64 12.07
CA SER A 70 -3.80 7.94 12.22
C SER A 70 -3.45 7.47 13.64
N PHE A 71 -2.58 6.46 13.74
CA PHE A 71 -1.43 6.56 14.64
C PHE A 71 -0.18 5.89 14.04
N PHE A 72 0.81 6.73 13.77
CA PHE A 72 2.22 6.41 13.49
C PHE A 72 2.84 5.83 14.79
N TRP A 73 3.24 4.57 14.79
CA TRP A 73 4.08 4.00 15.86
C TRP A 73 5.15 3.12 15.23
N GLN A 74 6.16 3.72 14.59
CA GLN A 74 7.54 3.17 14.45
C GLN A 74 8.45 4.02 13.56
N ILE A 75 8.45 5.35 13.74
CA ILE A 75 9.65 6.16 13.39
C ILE A 75 10.45 6.53 14.67
N ASP A 76 10.07 6.00 15.84
CA ASP A 76 10.53 6.53 17.14
C ASP A 76 11.62 5.72 17.86
N LYS A 77 12.55 5.04 17.15
CA LYS A 77 13.75 4.48 17.81
C LYS A 77 15.12 4.87 17.29
N HIS A 78 15.25 5.60 16.17
CA HIS A 78 16.59 5.83 15.59
C HIS A 78 16.97 7.27 15.22
N TYR A 79 16.12 8.28 15.45
CA TYR A 79 16.51 9.68 15.23
C TYR A 79 16.36 10.54 16.49
N GLN A 80 16.96 10.07 17.59
CA GLN A 80 17.46 10.93 18.66
C GLN A 80 18.91 10.56 18.97
N THR A 81 19.85 10.91 18.11
CA THR A 81 21.20 11.32 18.51
C THR A 81 21.83 12.15 17.40
N PHE A 82 22.26 13.37 17.78
CA PHE A 82 22.91 14.45 17.01
C PHE A 82 22.00 15.43 16.27
#